data_AF-A0A8H3XZ83-F1
#
_entry.id   AF-A0A8H3XZ83-F1
#
_cell.length_a   1.000
_cell.length_b   1.000
_cell.length_c   1.000
_cell.angle_alpha   90.00
_cell.angle_beta   90.00
_cell.angle_gamma   90.00
#
_symmetry.space_group_name_H-M   'P 1'
#
loop_
_entity.id
_entity.type
_entity.pdbx_description
1 polymer ?
#
loop_
_entity_poly.entity_id
_entity_poly.type
_entity_poly.pdbx_seq_one_letter_code
_entity_poly.pdbx_strand_id
1 'polypeptide(L)'
;MAALPDVASIPIPLVATLGIAPLIFYLVLDRIGPLWPNSKAFLIGKKKPETVTSFECPYAYIRQIYGKYHWEPFVQKLSLRLKDEDPAKYKMVLEIMDAIHLCLMLVDDITDNSDYRKGKPAAHRIYGPSETANRAYYRVTQILNKTVQKFPKLAKFLLQNLEEILEGQDLSLIWRRDGLGSLSTVPEERVSAYRKMASLKTGALFRLLGQLVMEDQSMDGTMTTLAWCSQLQNDCKNVYSSEYAKAKGALAEDLRNRELSFPIILALEAPEGHWVASALETSSPRNIRKALAVIQSERVRNACFKELKSASASVQDWLAIWGRNEKMNLKSQQT
;
A
#
# COMPACT_ATOMS: atom_id res chain seq x y z
N MET A 1 -1.38 -3.81 -90.18
CA MET A 1 -1.53 -2.43 -89.67
C MET A 1 -2.64 -2.39 -88.64
N ALA A 2 -2.26 -2.41 -87.36
CA ALA A 2 -3.01 -1.85 -86.25
C ALA A 2 -1.96 -1.53 -85.18
N ALA A 3 -1.82 -0.25 -84.85
CA ALA A 3 -0.72 0.31 -84.08
C ALA A 3 -0.79 -0.09 -82.60
N LEU A 4 0.38 -0.30 -81.98
CA LEU A 4 0.51 -0.30 -80.52
C LEU A 4 0.18 1.10 -79.99
N PRO A 5 -0.62 1.25 -78.91
CA PRO A 5 -0.78 2.55 -78.28
C PRO A 5 0.46 2.94 -77.48
N ASP A 6 0.81 4.21 -77.64
CA ASP A 6 1.84 4.99 -76.97
C ASP A 6 1.77 4.91 -75.44
N VAL A 7 2.93 4.81 -74.77
CA VAL A 7 3.08 4.73 -73.30
C VAL A 7 2.89 6.10 -72.62
N ALA A 8 2.43 7.12 -73.34
CA ALA A 8 2.38 8.51 -72.87
C ALA A 8 0.95 9.06 -72.74
N SER A 9 0.04 8.37 -72.04
CA SER A 9 -1.24 8.97 -71.63
C SER A 9 -1.90 8.25 -70.45
N ILE A 10 -1.17 8.03 -69.35
CA ILE A 10 -1.80 7.72 -68.07
C ILE A 10 -1.96 9.05 -67.32
N PRO A 11 -3.19 9.52 -67.04
CA PRO A 11 -3.36 10.70 -66.22
C PRO A 11 -2.80 10.39 -64.83
N ILE A 12 -2.12 11.37 -64.24
CA ILE A 12 -1.44 11.25 -62.93
C ILE A 12 -2.39 11.17 -61.70
N PRO A 13 -3.75 11.18 -61.71
CA PRO A 13 -4.48 11.37 -60.46
C PRO A 13 -4.73 10.09 -59.65
N LEU A 14 -4.30 8.89 -60.07
CA LEU A 14 -4.56 7.66 -59.32
C LEU A 14 -3.38 7.19 -58.45
N VAL A 15 -2.14 7.42 -58.87
CA VAL A 15 -0.96 7.05 -58.06
C VAL A 15 -0.71 8.08 -56.94
N ALA A 16 -0.99 9.37 -57.19
CA ALA A 16 -0.86 10.41 -56.18
C ALA A 16 -1.94 10.32 -55.09
N THR A 17 -3.18 9.97 -55.44
CA THR A 17 -4.27 9.83 -54.46
C THR A 17 -4.12 8.59 -53.58
N LEU A 18 -3.60 7.49 -54.13
CA LEU A 18 -3.33 6.25 -53.37
C LEU A 18 -2.13 6.37 -52.42
N GLY A 19 -1.19 7.29 -52.62
CA GLY A 19 -0.07 7.53 -51.70
C GLY A 19 -0.33 8.66 -50.70
N ILE A 20 -0.90 9.77 -51.16
CA ILE A 20 -1.08 10.97 -50.35
C ILE A 20 -2.23 10.80 -49.35
N ALA A 21 -3.34 10.18 -49.73
CA ALA A 21 -4.47 9.98 -48.81
C ALA A 21 -4.11 9.08 -47.61
N PRO A 22 -3.48 7.90 -47.77
CA PRO A 22 -3.04 7.12 -46.63
C PRO A 22 -1.88 7.77 -45.86
N LEU A 23 -1.00 8.57 -46.49
CA LEU A 23 0.03 9.32 -45.77
C LEU A 23 -0.59 10.45 -44.92
N ILE A 24 -1.52 11.23 -45.47
CA ILE A 24 -2.26 12.26 -44.71
C ILE A 24 -3.09 11.60 -43.62
N PHE A 25 -3.77 10.48 -43.91
CA PHE A 25 -4.52 9.71 -42.92
C PHE A 25 -3.61 9.15 -41.83
N TYR A 26 -2.42 8.65 -42.16
CA TYR A 26 -1.42 8.20 -41.20
C TYR A 26 -0.87 9.36 -40.36
N LEU A 27 -0.54 10.50 -40.97
CA LEU A 27 -0.08 11.70 -40.26
C LEU A 27 -1.17 12.29 -39.35
N VAL A 28 -2.43 12.20 -39.77
CA VAL A 28 -3.60 12.60 -38.97
C VAL A 28 -3.82 11.61 -37.82
N LEU A 29 -3.76 10.30 -38.07
CA LEU A 29 -3.85 9.27 -37.03
C LEU A 29 -2.64 9.28 -36.07
N ASP A 30 -1.45 9.65 -36.52
CA ASP A 30 -0.25 9.76 -35.69
C ASP A 30 -0.33 11.00 -34.78
N ARG A 31 -0.98 12.07 -35.26
CA ARG A 31 -1.26 13.28 -34.45
C ARG A 31 -2.48 13.15 -33.55
N ILE A 32 -3.48 12.37 -33.95
CA ILE A 32 -4.62 12.01 -33.11
C ILE A 32 -4.14 10.86 -32.23
N GLY A 33 -3.56 11.19 -31.08
CA GLY A 33 -3.19 10.21 -30.06
C GLY A 33 -4.32 9.19 -29.82
N PRO A 34 -4.00 8.00 -29.29
CA PRO A 34 -4.92 6.85 -29.31
C PRO A 34 -6.33 7.25 -28.84
N LEU A 35 -7.32 7.03 -29.71
CA LEU A 35 -8.74 7.34 -29.49
C LEU A 35 -9.31 6.65 -28.25
N TRP A 36 -8.66 5.56 -27.83
CA TRP A 36 -9.00 4.80 -26.64
C TRP A 36 -7.90 4.99 -25.59
N PRO A 37 -8.25 5.06 -24.30
CA PRO A 37 -7.25 5.14 -23.24
C PRO A 37 -6.27 3.97 -23.36
N ASN A 38 -5.03 4.28 -23.70
CA ASN A 38 -3.97 3.28 -23.68
C ASN A 38 -3.79 2.83 -22.23
N SER A 39 -3.78 1.53 -21.96
CA SER A 39 -3.52 1.01 -20.60
C SER A 39 -2.21 1.55 -20.03
N LYS A 40 -1.24 1.90 -20.89
CA LYS A 40 0.02 2.53 -20.52
C LYS A 40 -0.12 3.99 -20.08
N ALA A 41 -1.22 4.67 -20.39
CA ALA A 41 -1.45 6.05 -19.96
C ALA A 41 -1.53 6.15 -18.43
N PHE A 42 -2.05 5.12 -17.76
CA PHE A 42 -2.09 5.05 -16.30
C PHE A 42 -0.72 4.85 -15.65
N LEU A 43 0.30 4.42 -16.41
CA LEU A 43 1.67 4.29 -15.91
C LEU A 43 2.37 5.66 -15.79
N ILE A 44 1.92 6.63 -16.59
CA ILE A 44 2.48 7.97 -16.65
C ILE A 44 1.68 8.88 -15.72
N GLY A 45 2.38 9.68 -14.92
CA GLY A 45 1.76 10.67 -14.06
C GLY A 45 0.96 11.74 -14.81
N LYS A 46 0.24 12.56 -14.05
CA LYS A 46 -0.50 13.69 -14.58
C LYS A 46 0.45 14.64 -15.30
N LYS A 47 0.04 15.14 -16.46
CA LYS A 47 0.68 16.30 -17.09
C LYS A 47 0.51 17.48 -16.12
N LYS A 48 1.61 18.05 -15.63
CA LYS A 48 1.65 19.15 -14.65
C LYS A 48 1.30 18.76 -13.20
N PRO A 49 2.09 17.86 -12.55
CA PRO A 49 1.85 17.48 -11.14
C PRO A 49 1.88 18.68 -10.18
N GLU A 50 2.54 19.78 -10.55
CA GLU A 50 2.61 21.05 -9.81
C GLU A 50 1.23 21.67 -9.53
N THR A 51 0.21 21.31 -10.33
CA THR A 51 -1.18 21.75 -10.11
C THR A 51 -1.84 21.07 -8.91
N VAL A 52 -1.29 19.94 -8.44
CA VAL A 52 -1.81 19.14 -7.32
C VAL A 52 -0.91 19.24 -6.09
N THR A 53 0.41 19.41 -6.28
CA THR A 53 1.42 19.35 -5.22
C THR A 53 2.62 20.23 -5.55
N SER A 54 3.22 20.88 -4.55
CA SER A 54 4.44 21.67 -4.73
C SER A 54 5.73 20.84 -4.83
N PHE A 55 5.64 19.52 -4.78
CA PHE A 55 6.79 18.62 -4.77
C PHE A 55 6.96 17.93 -6.12
N GLU A 56 8.19 17.90 -6.61
CA GLU A 56 8.50 17.20 -7.87
C GLU A 56 8.70 15.70 -7.70
N CYS A 57 8.86 15.18 -6.47
CA CYS A 57 9.06 13.75 -6.26
C CYS A 57 8.09 13.11 -5.25
N PRO A 58 7.64 11.86 -5.52
CA PRO A 58 6.70 11.12 -4.67
C PRO A 58 7.06 11.04 -3.20
N TYR A 59 8.35 10.82 -2.88
CA TYR A 59 8.81 10.68 -1.50
C TYR A 59 8.70 11.99 -0.70
N ALA A 60 9.03 13.13 -1.31
CA ALA A 60 8.90 14.42 -0.64
C ALA A 60 7.42 14.75 -0.37
N TYR A 61 6.54 14.43 -1.32
CA TYR A 61 5.10 14.57 -1.16
C TYR A 61 4.54 13.74 -0.01
N ILE A 62 4.80 12.42 0.04
CA ILE A 62 4.28 11.60 1.14
C ILE A 62 4.89 12.00 2.49
N ARG A 63 6.15 12.45 2.52
CA ARG A 63 6.77 12.95 3.75
C ARG A 63 6.11 14.24 4.25
N GLN A 64 5.61 15.11 3.37
CA GLN A 64 4.82 16.27 3.80
C GLN A 64 3.55 15.83 4.54
N ILE A 65 2.88 14.79 4.06
CA ILE A 65 1.63 14.28 4.65
C ILE A 65 1.85 13.74 6.07
N TYR A 66 2.99 13.09 6.32
CA TYR A 66 3.30 12.46 7.60
C TYR A 66 4.14 13.32 8.55
N GLY A 67 4.77 14.37 8.03
CA GLY A 67 5.78 15.13 8.75
C GLY A 67 7.16 14.47 8.66
N LYS A 68 8.16 15.18 9.19
CA LYS A 68 9.53 14.68 9.30
C LYS A 68 9.72 14.05 10.67
N TYR A 69 10.37 12.88 10.70
CA TYR A 69 10.67 12.12 11.91
C TYR A 69 9.42 11.64 12.64
N HIS A 70 8.54 10.97 11.91
CA HIS A 70 7.28 10.43 12.44
C HIS A 70 7.49 9.53 13.67
N TRP A 71 8.63 8.83 13.70
CA TRP A 71 9.00 7.88 14.73
C TRP A 71 9.74 8.48 15.93
N GLU A 72 10.01 9.79 15.94
CA GLU A 72 10.75 10.47 17.01
C GLU A 72 10.19 10.20 18.42
N PRO A 73 8.86 10.26 18.66
CA PRO A 73 8.31 9.97 19.98
C PRO A 73 8.60 8.55 20.49
N PHE A 74 8.67 7.57 19.58
CA PHE A 74 9.03 6.19 19.95
C PHE A 74 10.51 6.06 20.27
N VAL A 75 11.38 6.73 19.49
CA VAL A 75 12.82 6.75 19.76
C VAL A 75 13.09 7.36 21.13
N GLN A 76 12.39 8.45 21.48
CA GLN A 76 12.51 9.08 22.80
C GLN A 76 12.05 8.15 23.93
N LYS A 77 10.95 7.40 23.73
CA LYS A 77 10.49 6.42 24.74
C LYS A 77 11.46 5.25 24.90
N LEU A 78 12.06 4.76 23.81
CA LEU A 78 13.04 3.68 23.84
C LEU A 78 14.36 4.13 24.49
N SER A 79 14.84 5.33 24.16
CA SER A 79 16.06 5.90 24.72
C SER A 79 15.98 7.43 24.78
N LEU A 80 15.75 7.95 25.98
CA LEU A 80 15.58 9.39 26.23
C LEU A 80 16.85 10.19 25.93
N ARG A 81 18.04 9.59 26.13
CA ARG A 81 19.33 10.27 26.00
C ARG A 81 20.01 10.07 24.65
N LEU A 82 19.46 9.22 23.76
CA LEU A 82 20.09 8.89 22.47
C LEU A 82 20.40 10.14 21.64
N LYS A 83 19.51 11.14 21.67
CA LYS A 83 19.69 12.40 20.93
C LYS A 83 20.95 13.16 21.35
N ASP A 84 21.30 13.10 22.63
CA ASP A 84 22.41 13.85 23.22
C ASP A 84 23.70 13.00 23.26
N GLU A 85 23.58 11.70 23.54
CA GLU A 85 24.71 10.76 23.62
C GLU A 85 25.25 10.35 22.25
N ASP A 86 24.37 10.13 21.26
CA ASP A 86 24.75 9.82 19.88
C ASP A 86 23.80 10.50 18.86
N PRO A 87 23.99 11.82 18.62
CA PRO A 87 23.16 12.57 17.69
C PRO A 87 23.18 12.03 16.25
N ALA A 88 24.30 11.38 15.86
CA ALA A 88 24.48 10.84 14.52
C ALA A 88 23.62 9.59 14.33
N LYS A 89 23.67 8.64 15.28
CA LYS A 89 22.77 7.48 15.32
C LYS A 89 21.33 7.90 15.44
N TYR A 90 20.98 8.81 16.36
CA TYR A 90 19.63 9.32 16.54
C TYR A 90 19.02 9.77 15.20
N LYS A 91 19.72 10.64 14.47
CA LYS A 91 19.27 11.11 13.16
C LYS A 91 19.19 9.97 12.13
N MET A 92 20.12 9.03 12.16
CA MET A 92 20.12 7.90 11.24
C MET A 92 18.92 6.97 11.48
N VAL A 93 18.58 6.65 12.74
CA VAL A 93 17.39 5.85 13.07
C VAL A 93 16.13 6.51 12.52
N LEU A 94 15.96 7.82 12.76
CA LEU A 94 14.80 8.55 12.25
C LEU A 94 14.74 8.58 10.71
N GLU A 95 15.89 8.76 10.04
CA GLU A 95 15.95 8.70 8.58
C GLU A 95 15.66 7.31 8.01
N ILE A 96 16.14 6.24 8.66
CA ILE A 96 15.84 4.86 8.28
C ILE A 96 14.34 4.61 8.41
N MET A 97 13.78 4.89 9.59
CA MET A 97 12.37 4.58 9.89
C MET A 97 11.40 5.35 9.00
N ASP A 98 11.63 6.65 8.76
CA ASP A 98 10.83 7.43 7.82
C ASP A 98 10.97 6.90 6.38
N ALA A 99 12.18 6.57 5.94
CA ALA A 99 12.39 6.10 4.58
C ALA A 99 11.73 4.75 4.32
N ILE A 100 11.96 3.76 5.18
CA ILE A 100 11.38 2.42 5.03
C ILE A 100 9.87 2.49 5.14
N HIS A 101 9.32 3.12 6.19
CA HIS A 101 7.87 3.21 6.38
C HIS A 101 7.18 3.90 5.20
N LEU A 102 7.64 5.09 4.81
CA LEU A 102 6.97 5.86 3.76
C LEU A 102 7.17 5.27 2.37
N CYS A 103 8.33 4.65 2.07
CA CYS A 103 8.54 4.01 0.77
C CYS A 103 7.68 2.75 0.62
N LEU A 104 7.55 1.94 1.67
CA LEU A 104 6.65 0.79 1.65
C LEU A 104 5.19 1.23 1.48
N MET A 105 4.79 2.33 2.12
CA MET A 105 3.46 2.92 1.92
C MET A 105 3.19 3.40 0.48
N LEU A 106 4.20 3.94 -0.21
CA LEU A 106 4.08 4.34 -1.63
C LEU A 106 3.80 3.13 -2.53
N VAL A 107 4.50 2.01 -2.29
CA VAL A 107 4.34 0.77 -3.06
C VAL A 107 3.04 0.05 -2.70
N ASP A 108 2.67 0.06 -1.42
CA ASP A 108 1.40 -0.45 -0.89
C ASP A 108 0.21 0.25 -1.55
N ASP A 109 0.20 1.59 -1.62
CA ASP A 109 -0.87 2.35 -2.30
C ASP A 109 -0.99 1.99 -3.79
N ILE A 110 0.12 1.69 -4.48
CA ILE A 110 0.06 1.24 -5.89
C ILE A 110 -0.59 -0.14 -5.96
N THR A 111 -0.16 -1.04 -5.07
CA THR A 111 -0.59 -2.44 -5.03
C THR A 111 -2.07 -2.56 -4.71
N ASP A 112 -2.54 -1.73 -3.79
CA ASP A 112 -3.95 -1.63 -3.38
C ASP A 112 -4.77 -0.74 -4.32
N ASN A 113 -4.14 -0.12 -5.32
CA ASN A 113 -4.76 0.85 -6.21
C ASN A 113 -5.52 1.96 -5.44
N SER A 114 -4.99 2.36 -4.28
CA SER A 114 -5.62 3.33 -3.39
C SER A 114 -5.71 4.72 -4.01
N ASP A 115 -6.89 5.35 -3.97
CA ASP A 115 -7.06 6.70 -4.51
C ASP A 115 -6.49 7.79 -3.59
N TYR A 116 -6.59 7.58 -2.27
CA TYR A 116 -6.23 8.57 -1.26
C TYR A 116 -5.39 7.99 -0.12
N ARG A 117 -4.53 8.85 0.43
CA ARG A 117 -3.78 8.63 1.66
C ARG A 117 -3.94 9.85 2.57
N LYS A 118 -4.47 9.63 3.79
CA LYS A 118 -4.77 10.70 4.77
C LYS A 118 -5.55 11.89 4.17
N GLY A 119 -6.55 11.59 3.32
CA GLY A 119 -7.40 12.60 2.67
C GLY A 119 -6.74 13.40 1.55
N LYS A 120 -5.52 13.04 1.15
CA LYS A 120 -4.82 13.60 -0.03
C LYS A 120 -4.72 12.54 -1.12
N PRO A 121 -4.64 12.90 -2.41
CA PRO A 121 -4.45 11.90 -3.47
C PRO A 121 -3.21 11.05 -3.20
N ALA A 122 -3.31 9.73 -3.41
CA ALA A 122 -2.14 8.85 -3.32
C ALA A 122 -1.08 9.29 -4.34
N ALA A 123 0.21 9.13 -4.00
CA ALA A 123 1.30 9.65 -4.82
C ALA A 123 1.25 9.11 -6.26
N HIS A 124 0.91 7.83 -6.44
CA HIS A 124 0.83 7.22 -7.77
C HIS A 124 -0.32 7.78 -8.62
N ARG A 125 -1.36 8.39 -8.02
CA ARG A 125 -2.40 9.12 -8.75
C ARG A 125 -1.94 10.48 -9.26
N ILE A 126 -0.80 10.97 -8.79
CA ILE A 126 -0.18 12.23 -9.21
C ILE A 126 0.97 11.95 -10.18
N TYR A 127 1.96 11.17 -9.73
CA TYR A 127 3.22 10.94 -10.44
C TYR A 127 3.20 9.69 -11.33
N GLY A 128 2.14 8.88 -11.24
CA GLY A 128 2.08 7.58 -11.89
C GLY A 128 2.73 6.47 -11.04
N PRO A 129 2.30 5.22 -11.19
CA PRO A 129 2.80 4.09 -10.42
C PRO A 129 4.27 3.79 -10.72
N SER A 130 4.72 3.92 -11.97
CA SER A 130 6.12 3.62 -12.34
C SER A 130 7.11 4.58 -11.68
N GLU A 131 6.86 5.88 -11.73
CA GLU A 131 7.71 6.87 -11.07
C GLU A 131 7.67 6.69 -9.54
N THR A 132 6.48 6.45 -9.00
CA THR A 132 6.27 6.28 -7.55
C THR A 132 7.02 5.07 -7.00
N ALA A 133 6.90 3.91 -7.66
CA ALA A 133 7.63 2.70 -7.28
C ALA A 133 9.14 2.87 -7.42
N ASN A 134 9.63 3.39 -8.56
CA ASN A 134 11.05 3.62 -8.77
C ASN A 134 11.64 4.58 -7.72
N ARG A 135 10.91 5.65 -7.38
CA ARG A 135 11.31 6.60 -6.33
C ARG A 135 11.40 5.92 -4.96
N ALA A 136 10.46 5.04 -4.62
CA ALA A 136 10.48 4.28 -3.38
C ALA A 136 11.73 3.38 -3.31
N TYR A 137 11.98 2.57 -4.34
CA TYR A 137 13.15 1.70 -4.38
C TYR A 137 14.46 2.48 -4.32
N TYR A 138 14.58 3.54 -5.12
CA TYR A 138 15.77 4.38 -5.11
C TYR A 138 16.06 4.97 -3.72
N ARG A 139 15.02 5.45 -3.02
CA ARG A 139 15.19 6.02 -1.68
C ARG A 139 15.58 4.98 -0.64
N VAL A 140 14.99 3.78 -0.70
CA VAL A 140 15.39 2.65 0.16
C VAL A 140 16.85 2.28 -0.08
N THR A 141 17.28 2.13 -1.34
CA THR A 141 18.67 1.81 -1.69
C THR A 141 19.66 2.89 -1.21
N GLN A 142 19.31 4.18 -1.32
CA GLN A 142 20.14 5.26 -0.78
C GLN A 142 20.34 5.14 0.75
N ILE A 143 19.28 4.81 1.48
CA ILE A 143 19.35 4.62 2.94
C ILE A 143 20.14 3.37 3.31
N LEU A 144 19.93 2.26 2.60
CA LEU A 144 20.72 1.04 2.79
C LEU A 144 22.21 1.31 2.60
N ASN A 145 22.59 1.91 1.46
CA ASN A 145 23.99 2.22 1.15
C ASN A 145 24.62 3.14 2.21
N LYS A 146 23.90 4.20 2.62
CA LYS A 146 24.36 5.11 3.68
C LYS A 146 24.53 4.39 5.03
N THR A 147 23.60 3.50 5.37
CA THR A 147 23.63 2.74 6.63
C THR A 147 24.80 1.75 6.65
N VAL A 148 25.01 1.00 5.57
CA VAL A 148 26.13 0.04 5.45
C VAL A 148 27.47 0.74 5.62
N GLN A 149 27.67 1.89 4.97
CA GLN A 149 28.95 2.60 5.00
C GLN A 149 29.23 3.29 6.35
N LYS A 150 28.20 3.85 7.00
CA LYS A 150 28.39 4.73 8.17
C LYS A 150 27.96 4.10 9.50
N PHE A 151 27.08 3.12 9.46
CA PHE A 151 26.47 2.49 10.64
C PHE A 151 26.32 0.97 10.43
N PRO A 152 27.42 0.23 10.21
CA PRO A 152 27.37 -1.19 9.84
C PRO A 152 26.64 -2.07 10.87
N LYS A 153 26.67 -1.73 12.16
CA LYS A 153 25.88 -2.41 13.19
C LYS A 153 24.36 -2.31 12.94
N LEU A 154 23.88 -1.12 12.58
CA LEU A 154 22.47 -0.87 12.24
C LEU A 154 22.07 -1.54 10.92
N ALA A 155 23.01 -1.63 9.98
CA ALA A 155 22.76 -2.19 8.66
C ALA A 155 22.28 -3.66 8.71
N LYS A 156 22.80 -4.46 9.65
CA LYS A 156 22.35 -5.84 9.86
C LYS A 156 20.87 -5.91 10.19
N PHE A 157 20.42 -5.14 11.18
CA PHE A 157 19.00 -5.09 11.57
C PHE A 157 18.13 -4.55 10.44
N LEU A 158 18.59 -3.51 9.75
CA LEU A 158 17.86 -2.94 8.62
C LEU A 158 17.65 -3.96 7.49
N LEU A 159 18.70 -4.67 7.07
CA LEU A 159 18.60 -5.65 6.00
C LEU A 159 17.68 -6.82 6.38
N GLN A 160 17.86 -7.39 7.58
CA GLN A 160 17.06 -8.52 8.05
C GLN A 160 15.58 -8.17 8.17
N ASN A 161 15.24 -7.05 8.82
CA ASN A 161 13.83 -6.68 8.97
C ASN A 161 13.22 -6.24 7.64
N LEU A 162 13.98 -5.60 6.73
CA LEU A 162 13.46 -5.25 5.40
C LEU A 162 13.09 -6.51 4.60
N GLU A 163 13.89 -7.57 4.69
CA GLU A 163 13.58 -8.88 4.11
C GLU A 163 12.29 -9.46 4.71
N GLU A 164 12.17 -9.50 6.05
CA GLU A 164 10.95 -9.97 6.72
C GLU A 164 9.70 -9.15 6.34
N ILE A 165 9.82 -7.82 6.23
CA ILE A 165 8.70 -6.97 5.80
C ILE A 165 8.24 -7.33 4.39
N LEU A 166 9.19 -7.52 3.47
CA LEU A 166 8.91 -7.86 2.08
C LEU A 166 8.36 -9.28 1.95
N GLU A 167 8.84 -10.24 2.75
CA GLU A 167 8.29 -11.59 2.84
C GLU A 167 6.82 -11.56 3.31
N GLY A 168 6.51 -10.80 4.37
CA GLY A 168 5.14 -10.63 4.84
C GLY A 168 4.23 -9.99 3.79
N GLN A 169 4.73 -9.01 3.04
CA GLN A 169 4.01 -8.42 1.93
C GLN A 169 3.76 -9.44 0.80
N ASP A 170 4.78 -10.23 0.44
CA ASP A 170 4.69 -11.24 -0.61
C ASP A 170 3.64 -12.32 -0.26
N LEU A 171 3.64 -12.81 0.99
CA LEU A 171 2.62 -13.74 1.48
C LEU A 171 1.21 -13.18 1.31
N SER A 172 0.97 -11.93 1.71
CA SER A 172 -0.34 -11.29 1.53
C SER A 172 -0.74 -11.25 0.04
N LEU A 173 0.19 -10.91 -0.86
CA LEU A 173 -0.08 -10.82 -2.30
C LEU A 173 -0.32 -12.18 -2.95
N ILE A 174 0.42 -13.21 -2.55
CA ILE A 174 0.17 -14.59 -2.98
C ILE A 174 -1.25 -15.00 -2.59
N TRP A 175 -1.68 -14.71 -1.36
CA TRP A 175 -3.04 -15.04 -0.94
C TRP A 175 -4.11 -14.26 -1.70
N ARG A 176 -3.84 -13.00 -2.08
CA ARG A 176 -4.76 -12.24 -2.94
C ARG A 176 -4.87 -12.85 -4.35
N ARG A 177 -3.76 -13.34 -4.92
CA ARG A 177 -3.71 -13.96 -6.25
C ARG A 177 -4.40 -15.32 -6.26
N ASP A 178 -4.05 -16.18 -5.31
CA ASP A 178 -4.45 -17.59 -5.28
C ASP A 178 -5.75 -17.81 -4.50
N GLY A 179 -6.22 -16.80 -3.77
CA GLY A 179 -7.47 -16.81 -3.04
C GLY A 179 -7.46 -17.74 -1.84
N LEU A 180 -8.63 -18.25 -1.45
CA LEU A 180 -8.77 -19.12 -0.27
C LEU A 180 -8.07 -20.48 -0.43
N GLY A 181 -7.76 -20.91 -1.66
CA GLY A 181 -7.06 -22.17 -1.91
C GLY A 181 -5.63 -22.20 -1.38
N SER A 182 -5.00 -21.05 -1.15
CA SER A 182 -3.65 -20.98 -0.55
C SER A 182 -3.65 -20.97 0.98
N LEU A 183 -4.82 -20.99 1.63
CA LEU A 183 -4.96 -20.96 3.08
C LEU A 183 -5.50 -22.30 3.61
N SER A 184 -5.14 -22.63 4.86
CA SER A 184 -5.71 -23.79 5.54
C SER A 184 -7.23 -23.64 5.69
N THR A 185 -7.94 -24.74 5.47
CA THR A 185 -9.37 -24.86 5.75
C THR A 185 -9.64 -24.89 7.26
N VAL A 186 -8.64 -25.20 8.09
CA VAL A 186 -8.75 -25.20 9.55
C VAL A 186 -8.69 -23.75 10.07
N PRO A 187 -9.73 -23.26 10.78
CA PRO A 187 -9.83 -21.87 11.21
C PRO A 187 -8.64 -21.35 12.03
N GLU A 188 -8.18 -22.14 13.00
CA GLU A 188 -7.08 -21.75 13.90
C GLU A 188 -5.76 -21.63 13.14
N GLU A 189 -5.48 -22.55 12.22
CA GLU A 189 -4.31 -22.49 11.35
C GLU A 189 -4.36 -21.27 10.43
N ARG A 190 -5.54 -20.91 9.91
CA ARG A 190 -5.72 -19.70 9.09
C ARG A 190 -5.43 -18.42 9.88
N VAL A 191 -5.92 -18.32 11.11
CA VAL A 191 -5.63 -17.19 12.01
C VAL A 191 -4.14 -17.15 12.36
N SER A 192 -3.52 -18.31 12.61
CA SER A 192 -2.08 -18.41 12.89
C SER A 192 -1.24 -17.95 11.70
N ALA A 193 -1.59 -18.39 10.48
CA ALA A 193 -0.94 -17.96 9.25
C ALA A 193 -1.02 -16.44 9.06
N TYR A 194 -2.20 -15.85 9.29
CA TYR A 194 -2.37 -14.40 9.25
C TYR A 194 -1.53 -13.68 10.29
N ARG A 195 -1.50 -14.17 11.55
CA ARG A 195 -0.64 -13.60 12.60
C ARG A 195 0.84 -13.64 12.20
N LYS A 196 1.30 -14.74 11.57
CA LYS A 196 2.67 -14.86 11.06
C LYS A 196 2.94 -13.83 9.96
N MET A 197 2.06 -13.71 8.97
CA MET A 197 2.18 -12.70 7.91
C MET A 197 2.21 -11.28 8.49
N ALA A 198 1.30 -10.95 9.41
CA ALA A 198 1.25 -9.64 10.07
C ALA A 198 2.52 -9.35 10.89
N SER A 199 3.08 -10.37 11.56
CA SER A 199 4.35 -10.26 12.29
C SER A 199 5.55 -10.04 11.38
N LEU A 200 5.53 -10.59 10.17
CA LEU A 200 6.54 -10.33 9.14
C LEU A 200 6.36 -8.92 8.56
N LYS A 201 5.18 -8.60 8.01
CA LYS A 201 4.89 -7.32 7.33
C LYS A 201 4.96 -6.11 8.26
N THR A 202 4.16 -6.10 9.32
CA THR A 202 4.05 -4.97 10.24
C THR A 202 4.96 -5.15 11.45
N GLY A 203 5.08 -6.38 11.98
CA GLY A 203 5.92 -6.68 13.14
C GLY A 203 7.40 -6.34 12.94
N ALA A 204 7.98 -6.71 11.79
CA ALA A 204 9.39 -6.44 11.52
C ALA A 204 9.71 -4.94 11.44
N LEU A 205 8.77 -4.09 11.00
CA LEU A 205 8.98 -2.65 11.01
C LEU A 205 9.11 -2.09 12.44
N PHE A 206 8.31 -2.58 13.38
CA PHE A 206 8.41 -2.17 14.78
C PHE A 206 9.64 -2.78 15.46
N ARG A 207 9.97 -4.05 15.19
CA ARG A 207 11.20 -4.67 15.70
C ARG A 207 12.43 -3.92 15.21
N LEU A 208 12.47 -3.54 13.93
CA LEU A 208 13.51 -2.69 13.36
C LEU A 208 13.72 -1.42 14.19
N LEU A 209 12.65 -0.71 14.57
CA LEU A 209 12.78 0.47 15.42
C LEU A 209 13.47 0.17 16.75
N GLY A 210 12.99 -0.86 17.46
CA GLY A 210 13.59 -1.30 18.73
C GLY A 210 15.07 -1.64 18.57
N GLN A 211 15.39 -2.45 17.57
CA GLN A 211 16.74 -2.93 17.29
C GLN A 211 17.69 -1.81 16.84
N LEU A 212 17.20 -0.82 16.09
CA LEU A 212 18.01 0.34 15.70
C LEU A 212 18.34 1.25 16.89
N VAL A 213 17.41 1.42 17.82
CA VAL A 213 17.62 2.25 19.02
C VAL A 213 18.50 1.53 20.04
N MET A 214 18.17 0.27 20.35
CA MET A 214 18.82 -0.52 21.40
C MET A 214 20.09 -1.23 20.94
N GLU A 215 20.29 -1.41 19.63
CA GLU A 215 21.35 -2.25 19.05
C GLU A 215 21.31 -3.73 19.49
N ASP A 216 20.14 -4.18 19.95
CA ASP A 216 19.87 -5.57 20.35
C ASP A 216 18.40 -5.93 20.10
N GLN A 217 17.99 -7.13 20.52
CA GLN A 217 16.63 -7.65 20.35
C GLN A 217 15.80 -7.60 21.64
N SER A 218 16.24 -6.86 22.65
CA SER A 218 15.61 -6.81 23.98
C SER A 218 14.16 -6.34 23.94
N MET A 219 13.83 -5.50 22.95
CA MET A 219 12.49 -4.92 22.77
C MET A 219 11.62 -5.65 21.74
N ASP A 220 12.09 -6.75 21.14
CA ASP A 220 11.38 -7.44 20.05
C ASP A 220 9.98 -7.92 20.47
N GLY A 221 9.83 -8.40 21.71
CA GLY A 221 8.55 -8.83 22.26
C GLY A 221 7.54 -7.69 22.33
N THR A 222 7.91 -6.58 22.99
CA THR A 222 7.07 -5.37 23.10
C THR A 222 6.73 -4.79 21.73
N MET A 223 7.72 -4.70 20.84
CA MET A 223 7.54 -4.16 19.48
C MET A 223 6.60 -5.05 18.64
N THR A 224 6.69 -6.37 18.79
CA THR A 224 5.78 -7.31 18.11
C THR A 224 4.35 -7.18 18.64
N THR A 225 4.14 -7.03 19.95
CA THR A 225 2.80 -6.79 20.52
C THR A 225 2.21 -5.45 20.06
N LEU A 226 3.03 -4.39 20.04
CA LEU A 226 2.62 -3.08 19.56
C LEU A 226 2.24 -3.12 18.07
N ALA A 227 3.03 -3.81 17.26
CA ALA A 227 2.75 -4.03 15.84
C ALA A 227 1.45 -4.80 15.62
N TRP A 228 1.21 -5.85 16.41
CA TRP A 228 -0.04 -6.61 16.34
C TRP A 228 -1.26 -5.72 16.61
N CYS A 229 -1.18 -4.87 17.64
CA CYS A 229 -2.22 -3.89 17.91
C CYS A 229 -2.41 -2.91 16.73
N SER A 230 -1.33 -2.44 16.13
CA SER A 230 -1.38 -1.51 14.99
C SER A 230 -2.01 -2.16 13.75
N GLN A 231 -1.67 -3.41 13.45
CA GLN A 231 -2.28 -4.19 12.37
C GLN A 231 -3.78 -4.38 12.61
N LEU A 232 -4.17 -4.87 13.80
CA LEU A 232 -5.58 -5.05 14.13
C LEU A 232 -6.38 -3.76 14.04
N GLN A 233 -5.81 -2.63 14.49
CA GLN A 233 -6.46 -1.33 14.36
C GLN A 233 -6.63 -0.92 12.89
N ASN A 234 -5.61 -1.14 12.04
CA ASN A 234 -5.72 -0.86 10.60
C ASN A 234 -6.89 -1.63 9.99
N ASP A 235 -6.89 -2.94 10.17
CA ASP A 235 -7.88 -3.83 9.56
C ASP A 235 -9.29 -3.56 10.08
N CYS A 236 -9.44 -3.32 11.40
CA CYS A 236 -10.72 -2.94 11.98
C CYS A 236 -11.22 -1.59 11.47
N LYS A 237 -10.34 -0.58 11.35
CA LYS A 237 -10.71 0.74 10.84
C LYS A 237 -11.11 0.69 9.37
N ASN A 238 -10.51 -0.20 8.57
CA ASN A 238 -10.87 -0.42 7.18
C ASN A 238 -12.36 -0.73 6.98
N VAL A 239 -12.96 -1.51 7.90
CA VAL A 239 -14.35 -1.98 7.79
C VAL A 239 -15.32 -1.35 8.79
N TYR A 240 -14.84 -0.78 9.90
CA TYR A 240 -15.68 -0.25 11.00
C TYR A 240 -15.53 1.25 11.26
N SER A 241 -14.74 2.01 10.48
CA SER A 241 -14.56 3.45 10.71
C SER A 241 -14.95 4.29 9.49
N SER A 242 -15.99 5.12 9.66
CA SER A 242 -16.38 6.09 8.62
C SER A 242 -15.33 7.17 8.41
N GLU A 243 -14.60 7.56 9.45
CA GLU A 243 -13.51 8.55 9.37
C GLU A 243 -12.34 8.01 8.53
N TYR A 244 -11.97 6.75 8.76
CA TYR A 244 -10.94 6.08 7.98
C TYR A 244 -11.36 5.91 6.51
N ALA A 245 -12.61 5.49 6.27
CA ALA A 245 -13.16 5.37 4.92
C ALA A 245 -13.12 6.71 4.17
N LYS A 246 -13.44 7.83 4.84
CA LYS A 246 -13.33 9.16 4.23
C LYS A 246 -11.88 9.54 3.89
N ALA A 247 -10.92 9.16 4.73
CA ALA A 247 -9.51 9.46 4.52
C ALA A 247 -8.85 8.63 3.41
N LYS A 248 -9.32 7.39 3.19
CA LYS A 248 -8.89 6.48 2.11
C LYS A 248 -9.72 6.60 0.83
N GLY A 249 -10.93 7.16 0.92
CA GLY A 249 -11.87 7.32 -0.19
C GLY A 249 -12.81 6.14 -0.39
N ALA A 250 -12.66 5.05 0.36
CA ALA A 250 -13.51 3.87 0.28
C ALA A 250 -13.70 3.19 1.64
N LEU A 251 -14.88 2.59 1.87
CA LEU A 251 -15.14 1.65 2.96
C LEU A 251 -14.82 0.23 2.48
N ALA A 252 -14.18 -0.56 3.34
CA ALA A 252 -13.78 -1.94 3.07
C ALA A 252 -12.93 -2.07 1.79
N GLU A 253 -11.90 -1.22 1.67
CA GLU A 253 -10.91 -1.27 0.58
C GLU A 253 -10.27 -2.67 0.49
N ASP A 254 -9.94 -3.27 1.64
CA ASP A 254 -9.28 -4.58 1.71
C ASP A 254 -10.13 -5.66 1.03
N LEU A 255 -11.44 -5.69 1.33
CA LEU A 255 -12.37 -6.66 0.73
C LEU A 255 -12.46 -6.49 -0.79
N ARG A 256 -12.44 -5.24 -1.29
CA ARG A 256 -12.49 -4.95 -2.73
C ARG A 256 -11.20 -5.37 -3.43
N ASN A 257 -10.08 -5.26 -2.72
CA ASN A 257 -8.76 -5.67 -3.17
C ASN A 257 -8.45 -7.15 -2.90
N ARG A 258 -9.42 -7.89 -2.35
CA ARG A 258 -9.31 -9.30 -1.96
C ARG A 258 -8.22 -9.57 -0.92
N GLU A 259 -7.83 -8.54 -0.17
CA GLU A 259 -6.91 -8.68 0.94
C GLU A 259 -7.59 -9.40 2.10
N LEU A 260 -6.88 -10.37 2.67
CA LEU A 260 -7.36 -11.19 3.77
C LEU A 260 -7.01 -10.54 5.11
N SER A 261 -7.67 -9.43 5.39
CA SER A 261 -7.54 -8.71 6.66
C SER A 261 -8.21 -9.46 7.82
N PHE A 262 -7.86 -9.13 9.06
CA PHE A 262 -8.30 -9.89 10.24
C PHE A 262 -9.82 -10.05 10.35
N PRO A 263 -10.66 -9.00 10.17
CA PRO A 263 -12.11 -9.15 10.15
C PRO A 263 -12.61 -10.07 9.03
N ILE A 264 -11.98 -10.06 7.86
CA ILE A 264 -12.35 -10.91 6.72
C ILE A 264 -12.07 -12.38 7.06
N ILE A 265 -10.91 -12.68 7.65
CA ILE A 265 -10.55 -14.04 8.06
C ILE A 265 -11.53 -14.58 9.09
N LEU A 266 -11.90 -13.78 10.10
CA LEU A 266 -12.89 -14.19 11.09
C LEU A 266 -14.29 -14.35 10.50
N ALA A 267 -14.66 -13.52 9.51
CA ALA A 267 -15.97 -13.55 8.88
C ALA A 267 -16.21 -14.78 8.00
N LEU A 268 -15.15 -15.45 7.52
CA LEU A 268 -15.26 -16.72 6.80
C LEU A 268 -15.93 -17.82 7.66
N GLU A 269 -15.72 -17.75 8.99
CA GLU A 269 -16.23 -18.71 9.97
C GLU A 269 -17.50 -18.24 10.69
N ALA A 270 -18.04 -17.09 10.27
CA ALA A 270 -19.31 -16.58 10.77
C ALA A 270 -20.49 -17.22 10.00
N PRO A 271 -21.71 -17.22 10.58
CA PRO A 271 -22.91 -17.51 9.81
C PRO A 271 -22.95 -16.66 8.54
N GLU A 272 -23.37 -17.25 7.42
CA GLU A 272 -23.35 -16.60 6.09
C GLU A 272 -21.93 -16.29 5.54
N GLY A 273 -20.86 -16.84 6.13
CA GLY A 273 -19.46 -16.65 5.70
C GLY A 273 -19.16 -17.05 4.25
N HIS A 274 -20.00 -17.89 3.63
CA HIS A 274 -19.93 -18.20 2.21
C HIS A 274 -20.03 -16.95 1.31
N TRP A 275 -20.74 -15.89 1.74
CA TRP A 275 -20.75 -14.62 1.00
C TRP A 275 -19.40 -13.92 0.99
N VAL A 276 -18.62 -14.06 2.08
CA VAL A 276 -17.25 -13.54 2.17
C VAL A 276 -16.36 -14.30 1.19
N ALA A 277 -16.44 -15.63 1.17
CA ALA A 277 -15.74 -16.46 0.19
C ALA A 277 -16.10 -16.08 -1.26
N SER A 278 -17.40 -15.96 -1.57
CA SER A 278 -17.87 -15.56 -2.90
C SER A 278 -17.43 -14.16 -3.30
N ALA A 279 -17.26 -13.23 -2.35
CA ALA A 279 -16.77 -11.88 -2.63
C ALA A 279 -15.26 -11.85 -2.96
N LEU A 280 -14.48 -12.72 -2.32
CA LEU A 280 -13.05 -12.89 -2.58
C LEU A 280 -12.80 -13.56 -3.94
N GLU A 281 -13.63 -14.52 -4.33
CA GLU A 281 -13.57 -15.15 -5.66
C GLU A 281 -14.08 -14.18 -6.75
N THR A 282 -15.28 -13.63 -6.53
CA THR A 282 -15.98 -12.76 -7.50
C THR A 282 -16.49 -11.50 -6.82
N SER A 283 -15.82 -10.38 -7.11
CA SER A 283 -16.07 -9.06 -6.50
C SER A 283 -17.29 -8.34 -7.08
N SER A 284 -18.40 -9.05 -7.26
CA SER A 284 -19.66 -8.45 -7.71
C SER A 284 -20.23 -7.51 -6.64
N PRO A 285 -20.95 -6.43 -7.01
CA PRO A 285 -21.55 -5.51 -6.04
C PRO A 285 -22.46 -6.20 -5.02
N ARG A 286 -23.16 -7.28 -5.43
CA ARG A 286 -24.01 -8.10 -4.56
C ARG A 286 -23.17 -8.85 -3.53
N ASN A 287 -22.12 -9.55 -3.97
CA ASN A 287 -21.27 -10.35 -3.07
C ASN A 287 -20.57 -9.45 -2.06
N ILE A 288 -20.00 -8.33 -2.51
CA ILE A 288 -19.35 -7.34 -1.63
C ILE A 288 -20.33 -6.83 -0.58
N ARG A 289 -21.56 -6.46 -0.95
CA ARG A 289 -22.57 -5.97 0.00
C ARG A 289 -22.93 -7.02 1.05
N LYS A 290 -23.13 -8.27 0.63
CA LYS A 290 -23.47 -9.37 1.55
C LYS A 290 -22.30 -9.75 2.44
N ALA A 291 -21.09 -9.87 1.90
CA ALA A 291 -19.87 -10.10 2.65
C ALA A 291 -19.65 -9.01 3.71
N LEU A 292 -19.86 -7.74 3.34
CA LEU A 292 -19.72 -6.62 4.27
C LEU A 292 -20.72 -6.72 5.42
N ALA A 293 -21.95 -7.17 5.18
CA ALA A 293 -22.92 -7.42 6.26
C ALA A 293 -22.46 -8.52 7.23
N VAL A 294 -21.81 -9.59 6.72
CA VAL A 294 -21.23 -10.65 7.55
C VAL A 294 -20.04 -10.13 8.36
N ILE A 295 -19.12 -9.41 7.71
CA ILE A 295 -17.95 -8.80 8.35
C ILE A 295 -18.38 -7.81 9.44
N GLN A 296 -19.44 -7.04 9.21
CA GLN A 296 -19.98 -6.07 10.16
C GLN A 296 -20.96 -6.67 11.18
N SER A 297 -21.17 -7.98 11.15
CA SER A 297 -21.99 -8.66 12.16
C SER A 297 -21.41 -8.47 13.56
N GLU A 298 -22.29 -8.49 14.56
CA GLU A 298 -21.89 -8.33 15.96
C GLU A 298 -20.88 -9.42 16.39
N ARG A 299 -21.04 -10.65 15.89
CA ARG A 299 -20.11 -11.76 16.18
C ARG A 299 -18.67 -11.43 15.75
N VAL A 300 -18.48 -11.02 14.50
CA VAL A 300 -17.14 -10.71 13.96
C VAL A 300 -16.58 -9.47 14.63
N ARG A 301 -17.39 -8.41 14.77
CA ARG A 301 -16.98 -7.17 15.43
C ARG A 301 -16.55 -7.39 16.87
N ASN A 302 -17.31 -8.16 17.65
CA ASN A 302 -16.97 -8.47 19.04
C ASN A 302 -15.69 -9.31 19.15
N ALA A 303 -15.48 -10.26 18.24
CA ALA A 303 -14.24 -11.04 18.18
C ALA A 303 -13.02 -10.14 17.88
N CYS A 304 -13.13 -9.24 16.89
CA CYS A 304 -12.08 -8.26 16.58
C CYS A 304 -11.75 -7.37 17.79
N PHE A 305 -12.77 -6.82 18.46
CA PHE A 305 -12.56 -5.90 19.59
C PHE A 305 -12.08 -6.63 20.84
N LYS A 306 -12.46 -7.88 21.06
CA LYS A 306 -11.92 -8.73 22.12
C LYS A 306 -10.43 -8.96 21.92
N GLU A 307 -10.01 -9.35 20.71
CA GLU A 307 -8.60 -9.54 20.37
C GLU A 307 -7.81 -8.25 20.53
N LEU A 308 -8.34 -7.13 20.00
CA LEU A 308 -7.69 -5.83 20.12
C LEU A 308 -7.52 -5.40 21.59
N LYS A 309 -8.56 -5.57 22.41
CA LYS A 309 -8.50 -5.27 23.85
C LYS A 309 -7.44 -6.13 24.54
N SER A 310 -7.43 -7.43 24.26
CA SER A 310 -6.44 -8.37 24.80
C SER A 310 -5.01 -7.99 24.41
N ALA A 311 -4.76 -7.76 23.12
CA ALA A 311 -3.45 -7.39 22.60
C ALA A 311 -2.94 -6.05 23.14
N SER A 312 -3.84 -5.08 23.34
CA SER A 312 -3.47 -3.73 23.80
C SER A 312 -3.08 -3.64 25.29
N ALA A 313 -3.43 -4.66 26.09
CA ALA A 313 -3.37 -4.58 27.55
C ALA A 313 -1.97 -4.28 28.09
N SER A 314 -0.92 -4.82 27.48
CA SER A 314 0.48 -4.66 27.92
C SER A 314 1.23 -3.50 27.26
N VAL A 315 0.61 -2.77 26.32
CA VAL A 315 1.28 -1.74 25.50
C VAL A 315 0.48 -0.44 25.39
N GLN A 316 -0.42 -0.16 26.34
CA GLN A 316 -1.29 1.03 26.31
C GLN A 316 -0.50 2.34 26.28
N ASP A 317 0.59 2.40 27.04
CA ASP A 317 1.50 3.54 27.11
C ASP A 317 2.29 3.76 25.81
N TRP A 318 2.50 2.72 25.01
CA TRP A 318 3.06 2.82 23.66
C TRP A 318 2.00 3.26 22.64
N LEU A 319 0.78 2.75 22.75
CA LEU A 319 -0.33 3.12 21.88
C LEU A 319 -0.72 4.60 22.03
N ALA A 320 -0.60 5.16 23.23
CA ALA A 320 -0.79 6.58 23.48
C ALA A 320 0.19 7.45 22.66
N ILE A 321 1.43 7.02 22.49
CA ILE A 321 2.43 7.70 21.66
C ILE A 321 2.09 7.64 20.18
N TRP A 322 1.54 6.51 19.74
CA TRP A 322 1.18 6.30 18.34
C TRP A 322 0.12 7.30 17.84
N GLY A 323 -0.71 7.85 18.74
CA GLY A 323 -1.61 8.97 18.45
C GLY A 323 -2.76 8.65 17.48
N ARG A 324 -3.14 7.37 17.37
CA ARG A 324 -4.22 6.93 16.47
C ARG A 324 -5.61 7.02 17.10
N ASN A 325 -6.15 8.23 17.05
CA ASN A 325 -7.40 8.61 17.69
C ASN A 325 -8.65 8.36 16.82
N GLU A 326 -8.53 7.79 15.62
CA GLU A 326 -9.69 7.55 14.75
C GLU A 326 -10.67 6.58 15.41
N LYS A 327 -11.96 6.93 15.37
CA LYS A 327 -13.00 6.14 16.05
C LYS A 327 -13.36 4.90 15.23
N MET A 328 -13.49 3.75 15.88
CA MET A 328 -14.02 2.51 15.29
C MET A 328 -15.56 2.48 15.35
N ASN A 329 -16.19 3.51 14.78
CA ASN A 329 -17.62 3.61 14.62
C ASN A 329 -18.01 3.91 13.17
N LEU A 330 -19.05 3.22 12.73
CA LEU A 330 -19.77 3.57 11.53
C LEU A 330 -20.76 4.67 11.92
N LYS A 331 -20.60 5.88 11.37
CA LYS A 331 -21.70 6.85 11.41
C LYS A 331 -22.81 6.25 10.56
N SER A 332 -24.05 6.26 11.05
CA SER A 332 -25.19 5.95 10.21
C SER A 332 -25.07 6.83 8.96
N GLN A 333 -25.00 6.21 7.79
CA GLN A 333 -25.31 6.91 6.56
C GLN A 333 -26.79 7.28 6.69
N GLN A 334 -27.07 8.46 7.25
CA GLN A 334 -28.39 9.04 7.16
C GLN A 334 -28.64 9.32 5.68
N THR A 335 -29.45 8.43 5.11
CA THR A 335 -30.20 8.50 3.84
C THR A 335 -29.42 8.64 2.55
#